data_AF-A0A1S1J7Y6-F1
#
_entry.id   AF-A0A1S1J7Y6-F1
#
_cell.length_a   1.000
_cell.length_b   1.000
_cell.length_c   1.000
_cell.angle_alpha   90.00
_cell.angle_beta   90.00
_cell.angle_gamma   90.00
#
_symmetry.space_group_name_H-M   'P 1'
#
loop_
_entity.id
_entity.type
_entity.pdbx_description
1 polymer ?
#
loop_
_entity_poly.entity_id
_entity_poly.type
_entity_poly.pdbx_seq_one_letter_code
_entity_poly.pdbx_strand_id
1 'polypeptide(L)'
;MLFQKAENTSVTLNPEIFQFIANCYGLLFMDEKETGNVCFAHSLELRPEFKQSFTAIDVLDLSYAILHSSLYSEDLKVGKLKIPIPQDVAVFWKLVQIGEELRGKEKE
;
A
#
# COMPACT_ATOMS: atom_id res chain seq x y z
N MET A 1 -7.72 8.12 -9.33
CA MET A 1 -6.31 7.80 -9.64
C MET A 1 -5.57 7.68 -8.32
N LEU A 2 -4.64 6.73 -8.15
CA LEU A 2 -3.94 6.50 -6.87
C LEU A 2 -3.08 7.69 -6.44
N PHE A 3 -2.44 8.34 -7.42
CA PHE A 3 -1.55 9.45 -7.21
C PHE A 3 -2.18 10.72 -7.79
N GLN A 4 -1.98 11.85 -7.11
CA GLN A 4 -2.30 13.17 -7.62
C GLN A 4 -1.01 14.00 -7.71
N LYS A 5 -0.93 14.82 -8.76
CA LYS A 5 0.19 15.72 -8.98
C LYS A 5 0.02 16.93 -8.07
N ALA A 6 0.91 17.11 -7.09
CA ALA A 6 1.00 18.38 -6.38
C ALA A 6 1.81 19.39 -7.22
N GLU A 7 1.54 20.68 -7.02
CA GLU A 7 2.09 21.78 -7.84
C GLU A 7 3.62 21.92 -7.76
N ASN A 8 4.26 21.29 -6.77
CA ASN A 8 5.71 21.28 -6.56
C ASN A 8 6.23 19.83 -6.50
N THR A 9 6.46 19.20 -7.66
CA THR A 9 7.24 17.94 -7.88
C THR A 9 6.99 16.74 -6.92
N SER A 10 5.98 16.82 -6.07
CA SER A 10 5.68 15.88 -5.01
C SER A 10 4.46 15.08 -5.45
N VAL A 11 4.61 13.76 -5.49
CA VAL A 11 3.50 12.86 -5.78
C VAL A 11 2.79 12.61 -4.47
N THR A 12 1.58 13.13 -4.32
CA THR A 12 0.77 12.87 -3.12
C THR A 12 -0.23 11.76 -3.40
N LEU A 13 -0.47 10.91 -2.41
CA LEU A 13 -1.55 9.93 -2.48
C LEU A 13 -2.89 10.66 -2.35
N ASN A 14 -3.89 10.26 -3.13
CA ASN A 14 -5.22 10.84 -2.99
C ASN A 14 -5.83 10.38 -1.64
N PRO A 15 -6.16 11.29 -0.71
CA PRO A 15 -6.65 10.92 0.62
C PRO A 15 -7.97 10.14 0.60
N GLU A 16 -8.81 10.31 -0.44
CA GLU A 16 -10.04 9.54 -0.60
C GLU A 16 -9.79 8.02 -0.70
N ILE A 17 -8.59 7.63 -1.13
CA ILE A 17 -8.22 6.23 -1.34
C ILE A 17 -7.93 5.54 -0.02
N PHE A 18 -7.35 6.26 0.94
CA PHE A 18 -7.19 5.72 2.28
C PHE A 18 -8.57 5.44 2.90
N GLN A 19 -9.51 6.37 2.76
CA GLN A 19 -10.87 6.14 3.23
C GLN A 19 -11.55 4.98 2.49
N PHE A 20 -11.33 4.85 1.18
CA PHE A 20 -11.86 3.73 0.39
C PHE A 20 -11.30 2.38 0.87
N ILE A 21 -9.98 2.26 1.00
CA ILE A 21 -9.30 1.04 1.49
C ILE A 21 -9.75 0.70 2.91
N ALA A 22 -9.82 1.70 3.79
CA ALA A 22 -10.31 1.56 5.16
C ALA A 22 -11.71 0.95 5.19
N ASN A 23 -12.62 1.50 4.38
CA ASN A 23 -14.01 1.03 4.29
C ASN A 23 -14.13 -0.36 3.65
N CYS A 24 -13.33 -0.68 2.63
CA CYS A 24 -13.37 -1.98 1.96
C CYS A 24 -12.98 -3.13 2.89
N TYR A 25 -12.02 -2.91 3.78
CA TYR A 25 -11.44 -3.96 4.60
C TYR A 25 -11.80 -3.87 6.08
N GLY A 26 -12.48 -2.81 6.50
CA GLY A 26 -12.73 -2.54 7.93
C GLY A 26 -11.44 -2.23 8.70
N LEU A 27 -10.45 -1.63 8.04
CA LEU A 27 -9.16 -1.26 8.63
C LEU A 27 -9.12 0.23 8.95
N LEU A 28 -8.28 0.62 9.89
CA LEU A 28 -7.99 2.01 10.22
C LEU A 28 -6.79 2.53 9.42
N PHE A 29 -6.90 3.74 8.87
CA PHE A 29 -5.73 4.42 8.33
C PHE A 29 -4.98 5.14 9.46
N MET A 30 -3.66 4.92 9.54
CA MET A 30 -2.76 5.60 10.48
C MET A 30 -1.66 6.31 9.71
N ASP A 31 -1.55 7.63 9.90
CA ASP A 31 -0.59 8.49 9.19
C ASP A 31 0.86 8.20 9.61
N GLU A 32 1.05 7.77 10.87
CA GLU A 32 2.36 7.44 11.43
C GLU A 32 2.34 6.05 12.09
N LYS A 33 3.48 5.33 12.02
CA LYS A 33 3.68 4.14 12.87
C LYS A 33 3.78 4.62 14.31
N GLU A 34 2.79 4.31 15.14
CA GLU A 34 2.85 4.55 16.59
C GLU A 34 4.12 3.89 17.17
N THR A 35 5.06 4.71 17.64
CA THR A 35 6.33 4.29 18.27
C THR A 35 6.18 4.12 19.78
N GLY A 36 5.05 3.55 20.20
CA GLY A 36 4.84 3.16 21.59
C GLY A 36 5.47 1.80 21.88
N ASN A 37 6.23 1.67 22.97
CA ASN A 37 6.92 0.44 23.39
C ASN A 37 6.01 -0.80 23.62
N VAL A 38 4.70 -0.67 23.42
CA VAL A 38 3.67 -1.70 23.71
C VAL A 38 2.84 -2.04 22.47
N CYS A 39 3.02 -1.32 21.35
CA CYS A 39 2.14 -1.47 20.19
C CYS A 39 2.74 -2.47 19.18
N PHE A 40 2.17 -3.68 19.12
CA PHE A 40 2.58 -4.74 18.18
C PHE A 40 1.92 -4.64 16.80
N ALA A 41 1.17 -3.58 16.51
CA ALA A 41 0.37 -3.42 15.30
C ALA A 41 1.17 -3.58 13.99
N HIS A 42 2.48 -3.34 14.02
CA HIS A 42 3.38 -3.46 12.87
C HIS A 42 4.51 -4.48 13.08
N SER A 43 4.36 -5.42 14.02
CA SER A 43 5.33 -6.51 14.19
C SER A 43 5.32 -7.44 12.98
N LEU A 44 6.51 -7.88 12.55
CA LEU A 44 6.68 -8.88 11.48
C LEU A 44 6.06 -10.24 11.84
N GLU A 45 5.87 -10.50 13.15
CA GLU A 45 5.27 -11.73 13.65
C GLU A 45 3.73 -11.66 13.73
N LEU A 46 3.13 -10.48 13.49
CA LEU A 46 1.69 -10.30 13.53
C LEU A 46 1.05 -10.91 12.29
N ARG A 47 0.18 -11.91 12.50
CA ARG A 47 -0.55 -12.53 11.38
C ARG A 47 -1.50 -11.52 10.73
N PRO A 48 -1.70 -11.57 9.39
CA PRO A 48 -2.51 -10.60 8.65
C PRO A 48 -3.92 -10.37 9.20
N GLU A 49 -4.59 -11.41 9.70
CA GLU A 49 -5.94 -11.33 10.27
C GLU A 49 -6.04 -10.50 11.56
N PHE A 50 -4.92 -10.21 12.21
CA PHE A 50 -4.85 -9.36 13.39
C PHE A 50 -4.39 -7.94 13.07
N LYS A 51 -4.05 -7.63 11.82
CA LYS A 51 -3.75 -6.27 11.39
C LYS A 51 -5.05 -5.49 11.29
N GLN A 52 -5.21 -4.50 12.17
CA GLN A 52 -6.41 -3.65 12.24
C GLN A 52 -6.20 -2.27 11.61
N SER A 53 -4.97 -1.95 11.22
CA SER A 53 -4.60 -0.67 10.64
C SER A 53 -3.63 -0.83 9.49
N PHE A 54 -3.61 0.16 8.60
CA PHE A 54 -2.63 0.30 7.52
C PHE A 54 -2.17 1.75 7.43
N THR A 55 -1.03 1.96 6.79
CA THR A 55 -0.34 3.24 6.66
C THR A 55 -0.18 3.63 5.19
N ALA A 56 0.27 4.86 4.94
CA ALA A 56 0.62 5.31 3.59
C ALA A 56 1.75 4.46 2.97
N ILE A 57 2.66 3.93 3.80
CA ILE A 57 3.74 3.04 3.38
C ILE A 57 3.19 1.70 2.88
N ASP A 58 2.17 1.14 3.52
CA ASP A 58 1.51 -0.09 3.04
C ASP A 58 0.87 0.12 1.67
N VAL A 59 0.25 1.28 1.43
CA VAL A 59 -0.31 1.62 0.11
C VAL A 59 0.79 1.81 -0.95
N LEU A 60 1.92 2.40 -0.56
CA LEU A 60 3.10 2.47 -1.42
C LEU A 60 3.59 1.06 -1.78
N ASP A 61 3.70 0.15 -0.81
CA ASP A 61 4.11 -1.22 -1.05
C ASP A 61 3.14 -1.99 -1.94
N LEU A 62 1.84 -1.85 -1.71
CA LEU A 62 0.82 -2.37 -2.63
C LEU A 62 1.07 -1.91 -4.06
N SER A 63 1.41 -0.63 -4.25
CA SER A 63 1.73 -0.08 -5.57
C SER A 63 2.98 -0.72 -6.18
N TYR A 64 4.04 -0.95 -5.39
CA TYR A 64 5.25 -1.64 -5.83
C TYR A 64 4.95 -3.06 -6.31
N ALA A 65 4.21 -3.84 -5.53
CA ALA A 65 3.84 -5.20 -5.90
C ALA A 65 3.07 -5.24 -7.24
N ILE A 66 2.17 -4.28 -7.45
CA ILE A 66 1.36 -4.20 -8.67
C ILE A 66 2.21 -3.75 -9.87
N LEU A 67 3.05 -2.72 -9.70
CA LEU A 67 3.93 -2.20 -10.75
C LEU A 67 4.93 -3.24 -11.25
N HIS A 68 5.42 -4.11 -10.36
CA HIS A 68 6.34 -5.20 -10.71
C HIS A 68 5.61 -6.49 -11.09
N SER A 69 4.28 -6.51 -11.09
CA SER A 69 3.53 -7.65 -11.59
C SER A 69 3.62 -7.71 -13.12
N SER A 70 3.72 -8.92 -13.67
CA SER A 70 3.75 -9.14 -15.12
C SER A 70 2.53 -8.56 -15.84
N LEU A 71 1.38 -8.49 -15.15
CA LEU A 71 0.11 -7.97 -15.64
C LEU A 71 0.14 -6.46 -15.96
N TYR A 72 0.97 -5.67 -15.29
CA TYR A 72 0.97 -4.20 -15.42
C TYR A 72 2.13 -3.64 -16.25
N SER A 73 3.10 -4.48 -16.61
CA SER A 73 4.27 -4.08 -17.42
C SER A 73 3.92 -3.52 -18.81
N GLU A 74 2.77 -3.89 -19.36
CA GLU A 74 2.29 -3.41 -20.67
C GLU A 74 1.43 -2.14 -20.55
N ASP A 75 0.55 -2.06 -19.54
CA ASP A 75 -0.34 -0.91 -19.30
C ASP A 75 0.41 0.37 -18.87
N LEU A 76 1.57 0.23 -18.21
CA LEU A 76 2.47 1.36 -17.90
C LEU A 76 2.95 2.07 -19.18
N LYS A 77 3.25 1.32 -20.24
CA LYS A 77 3.78 1.87 -21.50
C LYS A 77 2.76 2.77 -22.21
N VAL A 78 1.47 2.59 -21.92
CA VAL A 78 0.36 3.34 -22.52
C VAL A 78 -0.08 4.51 -21.61
N GLY A 79 0.54 4.70 -20.44
CA GLY A 79 0.26 5.81 -19.52
C GLY A 79 -1.09 5.72 -18.81
N LYS A 80 -1.75 4.55 -18.84
CA LYS A 80 -3.06 4.32 -18.21
C LYS A 80 -2.93 3.40 -17.00
N LEU A 81 -2.22 3.85 -15.97
CA LEU A 81 -2.08 3.05 -14.76
C LEU A 81 -3.33 3.20 -13.86
N LYS A 82 -4.20 2.19 -13.88
CA LYS A 82 -5.21 1.99 -12.85
C LYS A 82 -4.72 0.88 -11.93
N ILE A 83 -4.27 1.25 -10.72
CA ILE A 83 -3.81 0.27 -9.74
C ILE A 83 -5.06 -0.35 -9.07
N PRO A 84 -5.26 -1.68 -9.20
CA PRO A 84 -6.43 -2.35 -8.68
C PRO A 84 -6.24 -2.59 -7.18
N ILE A 85 -7.27 -2.26 -6.42
CA ILE A 85 -7.34 -2.60 -5.00
C ILE A 85 -7.99 -3.99 -4.92
N PRO A 86 -7.34 -5.01 -4.30
CA PRO A 86 -7.91 -6.34 -4.20
C PRO A 86 -9.23 -6.31 -3.38
N GLN A 87 -10.10 -7.30 -3.58
CA GLN A 87 -11.33 -7.37 -2.78
C GLN A 87 -11.13 -8.05 -1.43
N ASP A 88 -10.08 -8.85 -1.31
CA ASP A 88 -9.78 -9.66 -0.13
C ASP A 88 -8.62 -9.02 0.66
N VAL A 89 -8.82 -8.83 1.97
CA VAL A 89 -7.85 -8.20 2.87
C VAL A 89 -6.58 -9.03 3.08
N ALA A 90 -6.66 -10.36 3.02
CA ALA A 90 -5.48 -11.21 3.08
C ALA A 90 -4.65 -11.08 1.80
N VAL A 91 -5.31 -10.94 0.64
CA VAL A 91 -4.64 -10.64 -0.63
C VAL A 91 -3.98 -9.26 -0.58
N PHE A 92 -4.67 -8.25 -0.02
CA PHE A 92 -4.08 -6.93 0.24
C PHE A 92 -2.77 -7.05 1.02
N TRP A 93 -2.78 -7.71 2.19
CA TRP A 93 -1.58 -7.84 3.02
C TRP A 93 -0.46 -8.64 2.37
N LYS A 94 -0.80 -9.66 1.58
CA LYS A 94 0.19 -10.42 0.80
C LYS A 94 0.88 -9.54 -0.25
N LEU A 95 0.12 -8.70 -0.95
CA LEU A 95 0.69 -7.77 -1.92
C LEU A 95 1.54 -6.69 -1.25
N VAL A 96 1.10 -6.16 -0.10
CA VAL A 96 1.90 -5.24 0.72
C VAL A 96 3.25 -5.87 1.07
N GLN A 97 3.27 -7.11 1.55
CA GLN A 97 4.54 -7.79 1.87
C GLN A 97 5.45 -7.95 0.65
N ILE A 98 4.91 -8.39 -0.49
CA ILE A 98 5.68 -8.52 -1.74
C ILE A 98 6.26 -7.16 -2.16
N GLY A 99 5.46 -6.10 -2.04
CA GLY A 99 5.88 -4.73 -2.34
C GLY A 99 7.01 -4.23 -1.46
N GLU A 100 6.92 -4.52 -0.16
CA GLU A 100 7.96 -4.18 0.82
C GLU A 100 9.29 -4.85 0.48
N GLU A 101 9.25 -6.14 0.14
CA GLU A 101 10.43 -6.90 -0.30
C GLU A 101 11.04 -6.32 -1.58
N LEU A 102 10.22 -5.94 -2.56
CA LEU A 102 10.68 -5.36 -3.83
C LEU A 102 11.30 -3.97 -3.63
N ARG A 103 10.62 -3.09 -2.89
CA ARG A 103 11.12 -1.75 -2.54
C ARG A 103 12.41 -1.83 -1.73
N GLY A 104 12.55 -2.84 -0.88
CA GLY A 104 13.77 -3.11 -0.13
C GLY A 104 14.96 -3.44 -1.03
N LYS A 105 14.77 -4.28 -2.06
CA LYS A 105 15.83 -4.70 -3.00
C LYS A 105 16.35 -3.58 -3.89
N GLU A 106 15.56 -2.55 -4.17
CA GLU A 106 16.02 -1.40 -4.98
C GLU A 106 16.89 -0.40 -4.20
N LYS A 107 17.05 -0.59 -2.88
CA LYS A 107 17.91 0.24 -2.03
C LYS A 107 19.35 -0.31 -1.91
N GLU A 108 19.63 -1.46 -2.49
CA GLU A 108 20.94 -2.15 -2.50
C GLU A 108 21.63 -2.01 -3.86
#